data_AF-A0AAD9DIN1-F1
#
_entry.id   AF-A0AAD9DIN1-F1
#
_cell.length_a   1.000
_cell.length_b   1.000
_cell.length_c   1.000
_cell.angle_alpha   90.00
_cell.angle_beta   90.00
_cell.angle_gamma   90.00
#
_symmetry.space_group_name_H-M   'P 1'
#
loop_
_entity.id
_entity.type
_entity.pdbx_description
1 polymer ?
#
loop_
_entity_poly.entity_id
_entity_poly.type
_entity_poly.pdbx_seq_one_letter_code
_entity_poly.pdbx_strand_id
1 'polypeptide(L)'
;MRCAVLIALGVAVVSARNRRLTSLGSIFFEGMYTEKPQEVASTVESSSSRYGVDKSFPMHHPARSGIEKNNLYNEFIDGCREFYAPDGHLCDITEEERIEMNLNQPAGMVNYTEVGFAKIRAPDDLVEVLTRFWTTNYRSPKNIPIETWARGSTYTNHWSAPTKMLQMEALRGGGEALRTKVWDISKDILESWTGVELSPSSLYGVRVYTEGAVLAPHVDRNPLVISAIVNVAQDVDEDWPLEVIAHDGNAHNLTLEPGEMILYESHSVIHGRPFPLRGRYYANVFIHFEPLGHGLKKEQTHAKVDLSILYQQAWEKQQSKCSQDNDDDCKLQIDLNMEEVKIPPYILPGSEEGKRWLQAHSHATLTKNTNERAKKVTDKLDANFAASAGDLELLKQIVKADPKSLHRVDKNGWSPLTEAARSGHQDVIEWLLQEGANINQRTHKGNGGSPLWWAKKFRGSKHKIVAYMEEHGALEIPPKGHTRIKP
;
A
#
# COMPACT_ATOMS: atom_id res chain seq x y z
N MET A 1 22.75 71.15 -0.96
CA MET A 1 23.99 70.53 -0.44
C MET A 1 24.33 69.36 -1.39
N ARG A 2 25.53 69.17 -1.98
CA ARG A 2 26.92 69.08 -1.45
C ARG A 2 27.04 67.98 -0.38
N CYS A 3 27.81 66.90 -0.46
CA CYS A 3 28.73 66.29 -1.46
C CYS A 3 28.63 64.73 -1.33
N ALA A 4 29.11 63.80 -2.19
CA ALA A 4 30.22 63.73 -3.16
C ALA A 4 31.62 63.53 -2.51
N VAL A 5 32.59 62.71 -3.01
CA VAL A 5 32.68 61.86 -4.22
C VAL A 5 33.87 60.84 -4.14
N LEU A 6 33.78 59.66 -4.79
CA LEU A 6 34.83 58.74 -5.37
C LEU A 6 36.02 58.06 -4.59
N ILE A 7 36.23 56.78 -4.96
CA ILE A 7 37.48 56.03 -5.33
C ILE A 7 38.65 55.75 -4.33
N ALA A 8 38.93 54.46 -4.09
CA ALA A 8 40.18 53.71 -4.42
C ALA A 8 40.01 52.22 -3.98
N LEU A 9 40.09 51.16 -4.80
CA LEU A 9 41.18 50.57 -5.59
C LEU A 9 42.40 50.06 -4.79
N GLY A 10 42.61 48.74 -4.80
CA GLY A 10 43.80 48.05 -4.27
C GLY A 10 43.71 46.53 -4.43
N VAL A 11 44.48 45.96 -5.36
CA VAL A 11 44.58 44.49 -5.60
C VAL A 11 45.98 44.02 -5.24
N ALA A 12 46.08 42.90 -4.52
CA ALA A 12 47.31 42.14 -4.35
C ALA A 12 47.02 40.63 -4.33
N VAL A 13 47.90 39.85 -4.96
CA VAL A 13 47.90 38.38 -5.09
C VAL A 13 49.22 37.87 -4.50
N VAL A 14 49.49 36.55 -4.52
CA VAL A 14 50.77 35.87 -4.17
C VAL A 14 50.95 35.66 -2.64
N SER A 15 51.34 34.49 -2.11
CA SER A 15 51.41 33.11 -2.66
C SER A 15 51.51 32.10 -1.50
N ALA A 16 51.30 30.81 -1.78
CA ALA A 16 51.40 29.72 -0.82
C ALA A 16 52.84 29.28 -0.50
N ARG A 17 53.06 28.64 0.67
CA ARG A 17 53.88 27.41 0.76
C ARG A 17 53.76 26.64 2.09
N ASN A 18 53.74 25.31 1.96
CA ASN A 18 53.84 24.31 3.02
C ASN A 18 55.09 24.46 3.92
N ARG A 19 54.99 23.95 5.17
CA ARG A 19 56.01 23.07 5.78
C ARG A 19 55.38 22.14 6.84
N ARG A 20 56.12 21.12 7.28
CA ARG A 20 55.65 19.91 7.99
C ARG A 20 56.38 19.66 9.32
N LEU A 21 55.67 18.98 10.24
CA LEU A 21 56.11 17.91 11.15
C LEU A 21 57.06 18.19 12.34
N THR A 22 57.03 17.20 13.24
CA THR A 22 57.86 16.92 14.45
C THR A 22 57.48 17.67 15.75
N SER A 23 57.66 17.10 16.96
CA SER A 23 57.18 15.81 17.53
C SER A 23 57.84 15.56 18.91
N LEU A 24 57.11 14.95 19.85
CA LEU A 24 57.59 14.30 21.09
C LEU A 24 58.16 15.19 22.22
N GLY A 25 57.90 14.74 23.46
CA GLY A 25 58.30 15.36 24.73
C GLY A 25 57.32 14.93 25.84
N SER A 26 57.81 14.33 26.94
CA SER A 26 56.99 13.72 28.00
C SER A 26 57.62 13.90 29.39
N ILE A 27 57.05 13.25 30.43
CA ILE A 27 57.42 13.21 31.88
C ILE A 27 56.56 14.16 32.73
N PHE A 28 55.56 13.73 33.53
CA PHE A 28 55.50 12.85 34.74
C PHE A 28 55.83 13.55 36.08
N PHE A 29 54.92 13.51 37.06
CA PHE A 29 55.13 12.92 38.41
C PHE A 29 53.82 12.81 39.26
N GLU A 30 53.91 12.00 40.32
CA GLU A 30 52.99 11.50 41.39
C GLU A 30 51.88 12.41 41.99
N GLY A 31 50.92 11.91 42.83
CA GLY A 31 50.65 10.55 43.33
C GLY A 31 49.68 10.48 44.55
N MET A 32 49.54 9.29 45.18
CA MET A 32 48.66 8.87 46.32
C MET A 32 47.16 8.66 45.95
N TYR A 33 46.50 7.49 46.08
CA TYR A 33 46.31 6.47 47.16
C TYR A 33 45.33 6.89 48.29
N THR A 34 44.40 6.06 48.78
CA THR A 34 44.10 4.60 48.62
C THR A 34 42.64 4.37 48.07
N GLU A 35 41.92 3.22 48.07
CA GLU A 35 42.10 1.82 48.53
C GLU A 35 41.24 0.78 47.71
N LYS A 36 40.77 -0.35 48.31
CA LYS A 36 39.97 -1.46 47.72
C LYS A 36 39.11 -2.20 48.81
N PRO A 37 38.46 -3.38 48.59
CA PRO A 37 37.27 -3.62 47.75
C PRO A 37 36.19 -4.55 48.42
N GLN A 38 34.97 -4.65 47.85
CA GLN A 38 34.32 -5.96 47.55
C GLN A 38 33.09 -5.85 46.61
N GLU A 39 32.51 -7.00 46.26
CA GLU A 39 31.61 -7.27 45.11
C GLU A 39 30.13 -6.87 45.39
N VAL A 40 29.18 -6.83 44.43
CA VAL A 40 28.59 -7.97 43.69
C VAL A 40 27.72 -7.52 42.49
N ALA A 41 27.57 -8.42 41.51
CA ALA A 41 26.57 -8.49 40.42
C ALA A 41 26.75 -7.62 39.16
N SER A 42 26.58 -8.30 38.03
CA SER A 42 26.57 -7.77 36.66
C SER A 42 25.15 -7.37 36.21
N THR A 43 25.04 -6.25 35.51
CA THR A 43 24.01 -6.04 34.47
C THR A 43 24.69 -5.61 33.17
N VAL A 44 24.11 -6.00 32.04
CA VAL A 44 24.74 -5.81 30.72
C VAL A 44 24.42 -4.40 30.20
N GLU A 45 25.46 -3.58 30.02
CA GLU A 45 25.36 -2.42 29.13
C GLU A 45 25.27 -2.89 27.68
N SER A 46 24.16 -2.58 27.00
CA SER A 46 24.04 -2.78 25.56
C SER A 46 23.53 -1.52 24.86
N SER A 47 24.49 -0.82 24.24
CA SER A 47 24.32 0.11 23.11
C SER A 47 23.21 1.16 23.18
N SER A 48 23.61 2.40 23.47
CA SER A 48 22.98 3.57 22.85
C SER A 48 23.14 3.50 21.32
N SER A 49 22.03 3.54 20.58
CA SER A 49 22.07 3.71 19.12
C SER A 49 22.58 5.11 18.79
N ARG A 50 23.66 5.22 17.99
CA ARG A 50 24.39 6.49 17.78
C ARG A 50 23.73 7.46 16.78
N TYR A 51 22.44 7.29 16.53
CA TYR A 51 21.58 8.22 15.81
C TYR A 51 20.35 8.51 16.69
N GLY A 52 20.01 9.80 16.82
CA GLY A 52 18.96 10.28 17.72
C GLY A 52 17.57 10.08 17.14
N VAL A 53 17.00 8.89 17.31
CA VAL A 53 15.57 8.64 17.09
C VAL A 53 14.82 8.96 18.39
N ASP A 54 13.97 9.98 18.41
CA ASP A 54 13.06 10.18 19.53
C ASP A 54 11.85 9.25 19.41
N LYS A 55 11.96 8.09 20.06
CA LYS A 55 10.90 7.09 20.20
C LYS A 55 9.78 7.56 21.16
N SER A 56 9.45 8.85 21.16
CA SER A 56 8.39 9.46 21.97
C SER A 56 7.03 9.41 21.30
N PHE A 57 6.99 9.49 19.97
CA PHE A 57 5.72 9.56 19.25
C PHE A 57 4.99 8.21 19.35
N PRO A 58 3.77 8.16 19.94
CA PRO A 58 3.17 6.91 20.41
C PRO A 58 2.64 5.99 19.30
N MET A 59 2.81 6.37 18.04
CA MET A 59 2.16 5.78 16.86
C MET A 59 2.56 4.35 16.48
N HIS A 60 3.46 3.73 17.25
CA HIS A 60 4.01 2.39 16.98
C HIS A 60 3.96 1.42 18.16
N HIS A 61 3.57 1.84 19.37
CA HIS A 61 3.60 0.93 20.52
C HIS A 61 2.71 1.37 21.70
N PRO A 62 2.02 0.45 22.40
CA PRO A 62 1.48 0.73 23.73
C PRO A 62 2.62 1.18 24.67
N ALA A 63 2.44 2.36 25.27
CA ALA A 63 3.54 3.12 25.85
C ALA A 63 4.01 2.59 27.23
N ARG A 64 5.33 2.55 27.44
CA ARG A 64 5.93 2.53 28.78
C ARG A 64 6.31 3.95 29.20
N SER A 65 5.46 4.55 30.05
CA SER A 65 5.70 5.71 30.91
C SER A 65 6.30 6.99 30.29
N GLY A 66 5.49 8.05 30.19
CA GLY A 66 5.94 9.43 29.95
C GLY A 66 4.76 10.37 29.71
N ILE A 67 4.26 11.03 30.76
CA ILE A 67 2.93 11.67 30.77
C ILE A 67 2.76 12.75 29.69
N GLU A 68 3.80 13.52 29.37
CA GLU A 68 3.75 14.60 28.37
C GLU A 68 3.54 14.08 26.94
N LYS A 69 3.90 12.82 26.65
CA LYS A 69 3.93 12.25 25.29
C LYS A 69 2.53 11.97 24.72
N ASN A 70 1.50 11.94 25.57
CA ASN A 70 0.12 11.75 25.12
C ASN A 70 -0.51 13.03 24.55
N ASN A 71 -0.01 14.22 24.91
CA ASN A 71 -0.73 15.47 24.62
C ASN A 71 -0.83 15.77 23.12
N LEU A 72 0.28 15.69 22.37
CA LEU A 72 0.27 15.94 20.92
C LEU A 72 -0.60 14.93 20.14
N TYR A 73 -0.69 13.69 20.62
CA TYR A 73 -1.55 12.66 20.03
C TYR A 73 -3.03 12.93 20.34
N ASN A 74 -3.34 13.30 21.58
CA ASN A 74 -4.69 13.69 21.97
C ASN A 74 -5.14 14.95 21.19
N GLU A 75 -4.31 16.00 21.13
CA GLU A 75 -4.56 17.22 20.35
C GLU A 75 -4.81 16.93 18.86
N PHE A 76 -4.08 15.97 18.28
CA PHE A 76 -4.28 15.50 16.91
C PHE A 76 -5.66 14.83 16.74
N ILE A 77 -5.97 13.82 17.56
CA ILE A 77 -7.22 13.06 17.46
C ILE A 77 -8.44 13.91 17.85
N ASP A 78 -8.36 14.71 18.90
CA ASP A 78 -9.41 15.64 19.32
C ASP A 78 -9.66 16.71 18.25
N GLY A 79 -8.62 17.25 17.62
CA GLY A 79 -8.78 18.13 16.46
C GLY A 79 -9.51 17.48 15.28
N CYS A 80 -9.30 16.18 15.03
CA CYS A 80 -10.09 15.42 14.06
C CYS A 80 -11.55 15.27 14.50
N ARG A 81 -11.78 14.87 15.77
CA ARG A 81 -13.12 14.68 16.35
C ARG A 81 -13.95 15.97 16.29
N GLU A 82 -13.36 17.10 16.64
CA GLU A 82 -13.98 18.44 16.56
C GLU A 82 -14.30 18.83 15.12
N PHE A 83 -13.35 18.68 14.19
CA PHE A 83 -13.53 19.05 12.78
C PHE A 83 -14.64 18.24 12.08
N TYR A 84 -14.81 16.97 12.44
CA TYR A 84 -15.82 16.09 11.84
C TYR A 84 -17.14 15.97 12.61
N ALA A 85 -17.28 16.70 13.73
CA ALA A 85 -18.47 16.69 14.57
C ALA A 85 -19.79 16.88 13.78
N PRO A 86 -20.88 16.16 14.11
CA PRO A 86 -21.03 15.23 15.24
C PRO A 86 -20.38 13.85 15.03
N ASP A 87 -19.92 13.53 13.82
CA ASP A 87 -19.42 12.19 13.47
C ASP A 87 -17.91 12.01 13.75
N GLY A 88 -17.42 12.64 14.82
CA GLY A 88 -16.01 12.58 15.23
C GLY A 88 -15.51 11.17 15.55
N HIS A 89 -16.41 10.26 15.91
CA HIS A 89 -16.12 8.83 16.13
C HIS A 89 -15.51 8.11 14.90
N LEU A 90 -15.65 8.68 13.69
CA LEU A 90 -15.00 8.17 12.48
C LEU A 90 -13.47 8.35 12.52
N CYS A 91 -12.97 9.33 13.27
CA CYS A 91 -11.54 9.50 13.53
C CYS A 91 -10.99 8.34 14.35
N ASP A 92 -11.72 7.94 15.39
CA ASP A 92 -11.33 6.85 16.29
C ASP A 92 -11.26 5.52 15.53
N ILE A 93 -12.29 5.20 14.74
CA ILE A 93 -12.34 3.99 13.89
C ILE A 93 -11.18 3.98 12.89
N THR A 94 -10.94 5.08 12.17
CA THR A 94 -9.88 5.12 11.14
C THR A 94 -8.48 5.02 11.78
N GLU A 95 -8.31 5.52 13.00
CA GLU A 95 -7.06 5.41 13.75
C GLU A 95 -6.82 4.01 14.30
N GLU A 96 -7.86 3.35 14.82
CA GLU A 96 -7.81 1.94 15.21
C GLU A 96 -7.45 1.04 14.01
N GLU A 97 -8.10 1.23 12.85
CA GLU A 97 -7.76 0.52 11.59
C GLU A 97 -6.29 0.76 11.18
N ARG A 98 -5.82 2.02 11.22
CA ARG A 98 -4.43 2.39 10.86
C ARG A 98 -3.40 1.77 11.82
N ILE A 99 -3.70 1.71 13.12
CA ILE A 99 -2.84 1.06 14.12
C ILE A 99 -2.84 -0.45 13.94
N GLU A 100 -4.00 -1.07 13.70
CA GLU A 100 -4.10 -2.51 13.43
C GLU A 100 -3.31 -2.90 12.17
N MET A 101 -3.42 -2.13 11.08
CA MET A 101 -2.62 -2.33 9.88
C MET A 101 -1.11 -2.25 10.15
N ASN A 102 -0.65 -1.25 10.91
CA ASN A 102 0.77 -1.11 11.28
C ASN A 102 1.30 -2.31 12.09
N LEU A 103 0.47 -2.92 12.93
CA LEU A 103 0.84 -4.08 13.75
C LEU A 103 0.80 -5.40 12.97
N ASN A 104 -0.24 -5.59 12.16
CA ASN A 104 -0.57 -6.90 11.57
C ASN A 104 -0.12 -7.06 10.11
N GLN A 105 -0.03 -5.99 9.31
CA GLN A 105 0.31 -6.12 7.89
C GLN A 105 1.77 -6.52 7.67
N PRO A 106 2.81 -5.85 8.24
CA PRO A 106 4.21 -6.19 7.96
C PRO A 106 4.57 -7.66 8.14
N ALA A 107 4.09 -8.28 9.23
CA ALA A 107 4.38 -9.68 9.56
C ALA A 107 3.68 -10.71 8.64
N GLY A 108 2.66 -10.28 7.88
CA GLY A 108 1.95 -11.12 6.90
C GLY A 108 2.43 -10.94 5.45
N MET A 109 3.39 -10.05 5.19
CA MET A 109 3.83 -9.68 3.84
C MET A 109 5.14 -10.35 3.43
N VAL A 110 5.39 -10.37 2.11
CA VAL A 110 6.69 -10.78 1.54
C VAL A 110 7.59 -9.56 1.46
N ASN A 111 8.80 -9.68 2.02
CA ASN A 111 9.87 -8.69 1.88
C ASN A 111 10.70 -9.00 0.63
N TYR A 112 11.04 -7.96 -0.13
CA TYR A 112 11.73 -8.09 -1.42
C TYR A 112 13.23 -7.74 -1.33
N THR A 113 13.60 -6.92 -0.35
CA THR A 113 14.98 -6.47 -0.08
C THR A 113 15.34 -6.67 1.39
N GLU A 114 16.62 -6.55 1.74
CA GLU A 114 17.09 -6.78 3.12
C GLU A 114 16.63 -5.71 4.13
N VAL A 115 16.33 -4.49 3.65
CA VAL A 115 16.04 -3.31 4.50
C VAL A 115 14.64 -2.74 4.25
N GLY A 116 14.07 -2.96 3.06
CA GLY A 116 12.73 -2.47 2.71
C GLY A 116 12.69 -1.04 2.16
N PHE A 117 13.83 -0.35 2.06
CA PHE A 117 13.93 0.95 1.38
C PHE A 117 15.29 1.18 0.72
N ALA A 118 15.35 2.15 -0.19
CA ALA A 118 16.58 2.75 -0.72
C ALA A 118 16.38 4.25 -1.01
N LYS A 119 17.44 5.05 -0.94
CA LYS A 119 17.44 6.46 -1.40
C LYS A 119 18.37 6.60 -2.60
N ILE A 120 17.89 7.24 -3.66
CA ILE A 120 18.63 7.51 -4.90
C ILE A 120 18.39 8.94 -5.40
N ARG A 121 19.18 9.38 -6.38
CA ARG A 121 18.82 10.51 -7.25
C ARG A 121 17.82 10.01 -8.29
N ALA A 122 16.72 10.74 -8.53
CA ALA A 122 15.82 10.43 -9.64
C ALA A 122 16.53 10.69 -10.99
N PRO A 123 16.28 9.90 -12.05
CA PRO A 123 16.82 10.17 -13.38
C PRO A 123 16.47 11.58 -13.89
N ASP A 124 17.41 12.21 -14.59
CA ASP A 124 17.27 13.61 -15.03
C ASP A 124 16.01 13.85 -15.88
N ASP A 125 15.56 12.87 -16.66
CA ASP A 125 14.38 13.00 -17.49
C ASP A 125 13.07 12.87 -16.71
N LEU A 126 13.03 12.10 -15.62
CA LEU A 126 11.95 12.10 -14.62
C LEU A 126 11.92 13.44 -13.87
N VAL A 127 13.07 13.96 -13.46
CA VAL A 127 13.19 15.28 -12.81
C VAL A 127 12.71 16.39 -13.76
N GLU A 128 13.19 16.43 -15.01
CA GLU A 128 12.77 17.41 -16.02
C GLU A 128 11.24 17.39 -16.23
N VAL A 129 10.66 16.19 -16.34
CA VAL A 129 9.23 15.96 -16.54
C VAL A 129 8.41 16.49 -15.36
N LEU A 130 8.78 16.15 -14.12
CA LEU A 130 8.07 16.61 -12.93
C LEU A 130 8.28 18.12 -12.66
N THR A 131 9.49 18.64 -12.84
CA THR A 131 9.78 20.08 -12.70
C THR A 131 9.04 20.92 -13.75
N ARG A 132 8.89 20.42 -14.99
CA ARG A 132 8.07 21.08 -16.04
C ARG A 132 6.60 21.13 -15.66
N PHE A 133 6.04 20.03 -15.14
CA PHE A 133 4.66 19.99 -14.66
C PHE A 133 4.43 20.96 -13.49
N TRP A 134 5.34 20.95 -12.50
CA TRP A 134 5.33 21.84 -11.36
C TRP A 134 5.38 23.33 -11.74
N THR A 135 6.42 23.76 -12.46
CA THR A 135 6.61 25.17 -12.86
C THR A 135 5.54 25.71 -13.80
N THR A 136 4.81 24.82 -14.49
CA THR A 136 3.63 25.19 -15.29
C THR A 136 2.43 25.52 -14.40
N ASN A 137 2.19 24.75 -13.34
CA ASN A 137 0.92 24.79 -12.59
C ASN A 137 1.03 25.45 -11.19
N TYR A 138 2.21 25.51 -10.58
CA TYR A 138 2.44 26.10 -9.23
C TYR A 138 2.36 27.64 -9.18
N ARG A 139 2.17 28.32 -10.33
CA ARG A 139 2.28 29.79 -10.50
C ARG A 139 1.42 30.66 -9.57
N SER A 140 0.45 30.07 -8.87
CA SER A 140 -0.18 30.66 -7.68
C SER A 140 -0.45 29.56 -6.65
N PRO A 141 0.23 29.52 -5.49
CA PRO A 141 -0.02 28.55 -4.42
C PRO A 141 -1.41 28.67 -3.77
N LYS A 142 -2.15 29.75 -4.09
CA LYS A 142 -3.56 29.97 -3.71
C LYS A 142 -4.55 29.28 -4.67
N ASN A 143 -4.10 28.85 -5.85
CA ASN A 143 -4.96 28.27 -6.89
C ASN A 143 -4.85 26.72 -6.93
N ILE A 144 -4.00 26.12 -6.10
CA ILE A 144 -3.89 24.66 -5.98
C ILE A 144 -5.09 24.16 -5.14
N PRO A 145 -5.90 23.21 -5.64
CA PRO A 145 -7.01 22.64 -4.87
C PRO A 145 -6.53 22.01 -3.56
N ILE A 146 -7.30 22.23 -2.49
CA ILE A 146 -7.18 21.46 -1.25
C ILE A 146 -7.54 20.00 -1.55
N GLU A 147 -6.83 19.07 -0.94
CA GLU A 147 -7.04 17.63 -1.10
C GLU A 147 -8.25 17.17 -0.25
N THR A 148 -9.19 16.46 -0.89
CA THR A 148 -10.35 15.90 -0.18
C THR A 148 -10.00 14.54 0.41
N TRP A 149 -9.91 14.48 1.73
CA TRP A 149 -9.70 13.23 2.48
C TRP A 149 -11.02 12.50 2.78
N ALA A 150 -10.94 11.20 3.08
CA ALA A 150 -12.07 10.44 3.60
C ALA A 150 -12.48 10.97 4.98
N ARG A 151 -13.77 10.92 5.29
CA ARG A 151 -14.30 11.50 6.54
C ARG A 151 -13.77 10.72 7.75
N GLY A 152 -13.10 11.42 8.66
CA GLY A 152 -12.40 10.81 9.80
C GLY A 152 -10.97 10.34 9.50
N SER A 153 -10.40 10.61 8.31
CA SER A 153 -9.09 10.06 7.96
C SER A 153 -7.94 10.66 8.77
N THR A 154 -7.30 9.86 9.63
CA THR A 154 -6.21 10.27 10.52
C THR A 154 -4.81 10.16 9.89
N TYR A 155 -4.70 9.88 8.59
CA TYR A 155 -3.40 9.78 7.89
C TYR A 155 -2.65 11.12 7.81
N THR A 156 -3.35 12.26 7.89
CA THR A 156 -2.77 13.60 7.96
C THR A 156 -3.62 14.53 8.83
N ASN A 157 -3.01 15.53 9.48
CA ASN A 157 -3.70 16.58 10.25
C ASN A 157 -4.40 17.65 9.37
N HIS A 158 -5.04 17.23 8.28
CA HIS A 158 -5.55 18.13 7.24
C HIS A 158 -6.68 19.08 7.71
N TRP A 159 -7.25 18.86 8.90
CA TRP A 159 -8.16 19.79 9.58
C TRP A 159 -7.47 21.07 10.08
N SER A 160 -6.18 21.00 10.44
CA SER A 160 -5.38 22.15 10.89
C SER A 160 -4.32 22.57 9.86
N ALA A 161 -3.73 21.63 9.13
CA ALA A 161 -2.73 21.88 8.09
C ALA A 161 -3.14 21.22 6.75
N PRO A 162 -4.03 21.85 5.96
CA PRO A 162 -4.67 21.21 4.81
C PRO A 162 -3.70 20.94 3.66
N THR A 163 -3.52 19.65 3.30
CA THR A 163 -2.77 19.25 2.11
C THR A 163 -3.48 19.70 0.83
N LYS A 164 -2.70 19.88 -0.24
CA LYS A 164 -3.19 20.31 -1.56
C LYS A 164 -2.70 19.37 -2.65
N MET A 165 -3.42 19.26 -3.76
CA MET A 165 -3.12 18.27 -4.80
C MET A 165 -3.15 18.86 -6.22
N LEU A 166 -2.00 18.87 -6.90
CA LEU A 166 -1.90 19.14 -8.34
C LEU A 166 -2.11 17.84 -9.13
N GLN A 167 -3.37 17.44 -9.34
CA GLN A 167 -3.71 16.20 -10.06
C GLN A 167 -3.08 16.15 -11.46
N MET A 168 -2.31 15.10 -11.72
CA MET A 168 -1.48 14.99 -12.93
C MET A 168 -2.31 14.85 -14.22
N GLU A 169 -3.50 14.26 -14.15
CA GLU A 169 -4.34 13.99 -15.32
C GLU A 169 -5.13 15.22 -15.79
N ALA A 170 -5.53 16.11 -14.87
CA ALA A 170 -6.49 17.18 -15.12
C ALA A 170 -5.86 18.55 -15.47
N LEU A 171 -4.53 18.66 -15.43
CA LEU A 171 -3.82 19.95 -15.47
C LEU A 171 -2.94 20.14 -16.73
N ARG A 172 -2.62 21.40 -17.02
CA ARG A 172 -1.90 21.78 -18.25
C ARG A 172 -0.48 21.23 -18.23
N GLY A 173 -0.11 20.54 -19.31
CA GLY A 173 1.17 19.84 -19.42
C GLY A 173 1.19 18.47 -18.73
N GLY A 174 0.06 18.04 -18.15
CA GLY A 174 -0.18 16.69 -17.67
C GLY A 174 -0.97 15.84 -18.66
N GLY A 175 -1.84 14.98 -18.13
CA GLY A 175 -2.61 13.98 -18.88
C GLY A 175 -1.96 12.60 -18.89
N GLU A 176 -2.64 11.65 -19.53
CA GLU A 176 -2.27 10.22 -19.51
C GLU A 176 -0.83 9.96 -19.98
N ALA A 177 -0.38 10.61 -21.05
CA ALA A 177 1.00 10.46 -21.54
C ALA A 177 2.08 10.93 -20.55
N LEU A 178 1.77 11.90 -19.67
CA LEU A 178 2.68 12.30 -18.59
C LEU A 178 2.73 11.22 -17.51
N ARG A 179 1.56 10.76 -17.08
CA ARG A 179 1.39 9.70 -16.07
C ARG A 179 2.08 8.41 -16.49
N THR A 180 1.86 7.95 -17.72
CA THR A 180 2.51 6.77 -18.28
C THR A 180 4.03 6.94 -18.33
N LYS A 181 4.56 8.06 -18.84
CA LYS A 181 6.02 8.28 -18.83
C LYS A 181 6.62 8.24 -17.42
N VAL A 182 5.95 8.81 -16.41
CA VAL A 182 6.42 8.77 -15.02
C VAL A 182 6.36 7.35 -14.45
N TRP A 183 5.33 6.57 -14.76
CA TRP A 183 5.26 5.14 -14.40
C TRP A 183 6.37 4.34 -15.08
N ASP A 184 6.56 4.46 -16.40
CA ASP A 184 7.54 3.67 -17.16
C ASP A 184 8.96 3.82 -16.59
N ILE A 185 9.41 5.06 -16.35
CA ILE A 185 10.74 5.31 -15.75
C ILE A 185 10.83 4.77 -14.31
N SER A 186 9.77 4.96 -13.52
CA SER A 186 9.77 4.51 -12.12
C SER A 186 9.69 2.99 -12.01
N LYS A 187 9.05 2.33 -12.98
CA LYS A 187 8.93 0.88 -13.08
C LYS A 187 10.31 0.25 -13.26
N ASP A 188 11.07 0.67 -14.27
CA ASP A 188 12.42 0.12 -14.55
C ASP A 188 13.34 0.20 -13.32
N ILE A 189 13.28 1.31 -12.57
CA ILE A 189 14.02 1.51 -11.32
C ILE A 189 13.59 0.51 -10.24
N LEU A 190 12.28 0.36 -10.02
CA LEU A 190 11.73 -0.47 -8.94
C LEU A 190 11.82 -1.98 -9.26
N GLU A 191 11.68 -2.38 -10.52
CA GLU A 191 11.98 -3.75 -10.97
C GLU A 191 13.47 -4.07 -10.82
N SER A 192 14.37 -3.13 -11.17
CA SER A 192 15.82 -3.31 -10.97
C SER A 192 16.25 -3.31 -9.50
N TRP A 193 15.46 -2.70 -8.60
CA TRP A 193 15.74 -2.67 -7.16
C TRP A 193 15.22 -3.93 -6.44
N THR A 194 14.02 -4.40 -6.79
CA THR A 194 13.35 -5.55 -6.14
C THR A 194 13.63 -6.89 -6.81
N GLY A 195 14.04 -6.90 -8.09
CA GLY A 195 14.20 -8.12 -8.89
C GLY A 195 12.87 -8.80 -9.27
N VAL A 196 11.74 -8.10 -9.14
CA VAL A 196 10.38 -8.61 -9.39
C VAL A 196 9.66 -7.73 -10.40
N GLU A 197 8.78 -8.34 -11.20
CA GLU A 197 8.05 -7.66 -12.27
C GLU A 197 6.85 -6.88 -11.69
N LEU A 198 6.56 -5.68 -12.20
CA LEU A 198 5.61 -4.73 -11.58
C LEU A 198 4.47 -4.30 -12.51
N SER A 199 3.27 -4.16 -11.94
CA SER A 199 2.07 -3.56 -12.55
C SER A 199 1.77 -2.20 -11.89
N PRO A 200 1.43 -1.14 -12.66
CA PRO A 200 1.16 0.19 -12.10
C PRO A 200 -0.18 0.24 -11.35
N SER A 201 -0.14 0.42 -10.02
CA SER A 201 -1.35 0.42 -9.18
C SER A 201 -1.94 1.82 -8.99
N SER A 202 -1.10 2.82 -8.69
CA SER A 202 -1.54 4.22 -8.63
C SER A 202 -0.40 5.21 -8.84
N LEU A 203 -0.75 6.40 -9.31
CA LEU A 203 0.12 7.57 -9.36
C LEU A 203 -0.76 8.77 -9.01
N TYR A 204 -0.41 9.47 -7.95
CA TYR A 204 -1.13 10.67 -7.54
C TYR A 204 -0.51 11.92 -8.19
N GLY A 205 -1.20 13.05 -8.07
CA GLY A 205 -0.62 14.33 -8.45
C GLY A 205 0.58 14.72 -7.58
N VAL A 206 1.10 15.93 -7.80
CA VAL A 206 2.03 16.50 -6.82
C VAL A 206 1.22 16.90 -5.58
N ARG A 207 1.37 16.15 -4.49
CA ARG A 207 0.81 16.51 -3.17
C ARG A 207 1.72 17.56 -2.56
N VAL A 208 1.11 18.64 -2.08
CA VAL A 208 1.78 19.76 -1.41
C VAL A 208 1.31 19.80 0.03
N TYR A 209 2.24 19.52 0.95
CA TYR A 209 2.06 19.74 2.39
C TYR A 209 2.36 21.21 2.72
N THR A 210 1.65 21.77 3.69
CA THR A 210 1.80 23.15 4.17
C THR A 210 2.47 23.19 5.55
N GLU A 211 2.86 24.38 5.99
CA GLU A 211 3.31 24.63 7.37
C GLU A 211 2.40 23.94 8.41
N GLY A 212 3.01 23.31 9.41
CA GLY A 212 2.31 22.54 10.45
C GLY A 212 1.84 21.14 10.04
N ALA A 213 2.01 20.72 8.78
CA ALA A 213 1.53 19.41 8.33
C ALA A 213 2.30 18.24 8.96
N VAL A 214 1.55 17.18 9.28
CA VAL A 214 2.02 15.89 9.81
C VAL A 214 1.51 14.80 8.88
N LEU A 215 2.37 13.84 8.54
CA LEU A 215 1.97 12.58 7.89
C LEU A 215 2.07 11.48 8.94
N ALA A 216 0.94 11.00 9.42
CA ALA A 216 0.86 9.99 10.46
C ALA A 216 1.52 8.66 9.97
N PRO A 217 2.62 8.17 10.58
CA PRO A 217 3.21 6.87 10.24
C PRO A 217 2.24 5.71 9.97
N HIS A 218 2.33 5.14 8.78
CA HIS A 218 1.46 4.06 8.30
C HIS A 218 2.24 3.06 7.43
N VAL A 219 1.65 1.89 7.21
CA VAL A 219 1.87 1.10 5.98
C VAL A 219 0.82 1.52 4.94
N ASP A 220 1.17 1.44 3.67
CA ASP A 220 0.17 1.60 2.61
C ASP A 220 -0.76 0.38 2.56
N ARG A 221 -2.01 0.62 2.17
CA ARG A 221 -3.00 -0.45 1.93
C ARG A 221 -2.68 -1.20 0.63
N ASN A 222 -2.92 -2.51 0.61
CA ASN A 222 -2.86 -3.29 -0.63
C ASN A 222 -3.82 -2.73 -1.71
N PRO A 223 -3.45 -2.76 -3.00
CA PRO A 223 -2.28 -3.42 -3.60
C PRO A 223 -1.04 -2.51 -3.75
N LEU A 224 -0.89 -1.48 -2.91
CA LEU A 224 0.25 -0.54 -2.97
C LEU A 224 1.48 -1.16 -2.27
N VAL A 225 2.19 -2.05 -2.98
CA VAL A 225 3.23 -2.92 -2.42
C VAL A 225 4.64 -2.35 -2.60
N ILE A 226 5.02 -2.01 -3.83
CA ILE A 226 6.33 -1.43 -4.16
C ILE A 226 6.12 0.01 -4.60
N SER A 227 6.69 0.97 -3.87
CA SER A 227 6.37 2.39 -4.03
C SER A 227 7.62 3.27 -4.11
N ALA A 228 7.42 4.48 -4.64
CA ALA A 228 8.42 5.53 -4.65
C ALA A 228 7.84 6.91 -4.34
N ILE A 229 8.64 7.70 -3.62
CA ILE A 229 8.40 9.12 -3.35
C ILE A 229 9.48 9.92 -4.08
N VAL A 230 9.08 10.87 -4.92
CA VAL A 230 10.00 11.83 -5.55
C VAL A 230 9.73 13.22 -4.99
N ASN A 231 10.75 13.89 -4.45
CA ASN A 231 10.64 15.29 -4.05
C ASN A 231 10.75 16.19 -5.29
N VAL A 232 9.73 17.03 -5.53
CA VAL A 232 9.63 17.88 -6.73
C VAL A 232 10.06 19.31 -6.43
N ALA A 233 9.70 19.82 -5.24
CA ALA A 233 10.10 21.13 -4.74
C ALA A 233 9.82 21.24 -3.23
N GLN A 234 10.56 22.11 -2.53
CA GLN A 234 10.33 22.41 -1.12
C GLN A 234 10.83 23.80 -0.76
N ASP A 235 10.28 24.37 0.31
CA ASP A 235 10.59 25.71 0.83
C ASP A 235 10.43 25.66 2.36
N VAL A 236 11.48 25.17 3.03
CA VAL A 236 11.49 24.78 4.45
C VAL A 236 12.44 25.64 5.28
N ASP A 237 12.30 25.61 6.61
CA ASP A 237 13.25 26.23 7.56
C ASP A 237 14.30 25.22 8.05
N GLU A 238 13.92 23.95 8.13
CA GLU A 238 14.76 22.83 8.55
C GLU A 238 14.38 21.57 7.77
N ASP A 239 15.23 20.54 7.83
CA ASP A 239 14.96 19.26 7.18
C ASP A 239 13.69 18.61 7.72
N TRP A 240 12.75 18.29 6.82
CA TRP A 240 11.62 17.42 7.11
C TRP A 240 11.94 16.01 6.57
N PRO A 241 12.38 15.05 7.42
CA PRO A 241 12.64 13.68 6.98
C PRO A 241 11.36 12.88 6.81
N LEU A 242 11.44 11.79 6.03
CA LEU A 242 10.56 10.64 6.15
C LEU A 242 11.18 9.68 7.18
N GLU A 243 10.51 9.41 8.29
CA GLU A 243 10.88 8.32 9.19
C GLU A 243 10.37 7.00 8.60
N VAL A 244 11.23 5.98 8.56
CA VAL A 244 10.92 4.62 8.08
C VAL A 244 11.39 3.60 9.10
N ILE A 245 10.46 2.78 9.61
CA ILE A 245 10.77 1.57 10.36
C ILE A 245 11.02 0.44 9.36
N ALA A 246 12.29 0.06 9.23
CA ALA A 246 12.79 -0.85 8.22
C ALA A 246 12.78 -2.31 8.69
N HIS A 247 13.09 -3.24 7.78
CA HIS A 247 13.10 -4.69 8.03
C HIS A 247 14.15 -5.13 9.08
N ASP A 248 15.11 -4.26 9.40
CA ASP A 248 16.08 -4.46 10.49
C ASP A 248 15.52 -4.08 11.88
N GLY A 249 14.27 -3.59 11.95
CA GLY A 249 13.61 -3.12 13.17
C GLY A 249 14.09 -1.75 13.66
N ASN A 250 14.97 -1.06 12.91
CA ASN A 250 15.42 0.28 13.24
C ASN A 250 14.57 1.34 12.52
N ALA A 251 14.48 2.52 13.13
CA ALA A 251 13.90 3.70 12.51
C ALA A 251 15.00 4.52 11.83
N HIS A 252 14.80 4.85 10.55
CA HIS A 252 15.73 5.58 9.70
C HIS A 252 15.09 6.89 9.24
N ASN A 253 15.81 8.01 9.39
CA ASN A 253 15.32 9.33 8.98
C ASN A 253 15.89 9.71 7.60
N LEU A 254 15.01 9.76 6.60
CA LEU A 254 15.35 9.96 5.19
C LEU A 254 14.96 11.37 4.73
N THR A 255 15.92 12.28 4.71
CA THR A 255 15.76 13.63 4.12
C THR A 255 15.81 13.55 2.60
N LEU A 256 15.17 14.49 1.91
CA LEU A 256 15.21 14.62 0.44
C LEU A 256 15.40 16.07 0.02
N GLU A 257 16.20 16.26 -1.02
CA GLU A 257 16.29 17.47 -1.84
C GLU A 257 15.47 17.32 -3.15
N PRO A 258 15.11 18.42 -3.83
CA PRO A 258 14.42 18.36 -5.11
C PRO A 258 15.17 17.54 -6.18
N GLY A 259 14.47 16.54 -6.73
CA GLY A 259 15.00 15.53 -7.65
C GLY A 259 15.67 14.32 -6.99
N GLU A 260 15.57 14.16 -5.67
CA GLU A 260 15.85 12.89 -5.00
C GLU A 260 14.59 12.02 -4.86
N MET A 261 14.81 10.71 -4.72
CA MET A 261 13.77 9.68 -4.73
C MET A 261 14.04 8.63 -3.65
N ILE A 262 12.99 8.26 -2.90
CA ILE A 262 12.98 7.08 -2.02
C ILE A 262 12.23 5.97 -2.75
N LEU A 263 12.81 4.77 -2.77
CA LEU A 263 12.17 3.51 -3.14
C LEU A 263 11.85 2.78 -1.82
N TYR A 264 10.65 2.20 -1.67
CA TYR A 264 10.27 1.54 -0.43
C TYR A 264 9.17 0.48 -0.61
N GLU A 265 9.23 -0.55 0.23
CA GLU A 265 8.26 -1.66 0.33
C GLU A 265 7.07 -1.21 1.19
N SER A 266 6.23 -0.35 0.62
CA SER A 266 5.21 0.43 1.34
C SER A 266 4.18 -0.39 2.11
N HIS A 267 3.97 -1.66 1.74
CA HIS A 267 3.10 -2.61 2.44
C HIS A 267 3.73 -3.19 3.72
N SER A 268 5.06 -3.22 3.83
CA SER A 268 5.79 -3.89 4.92
C SER A 268 6.74 -2.99 5.73
N VAL A 269 7.20 -1.85 5.21
CA VAL A 269 7.87 -0.82 6.03
C VAL A 269 6.90 0.27 6.49
N ILE A 270 6.83 0.49 7.80
CA ILE A 270 5.99 1.54 8.38
C ILE A 270 6.71 2.88 8.20
N HIS A 271 6.06 3.86 7.57
CA HIS A 271 6.70 5.10 7.13
C HIS A 271 5.82 6.33 7.39
N GLY A 272 6.44 7.47 7.72
CA GLY A 272 5.69 8.69 8.02
C GLY A 272 6.55 9.93 8.28
N ARG A 273 5.89 11.00 8.71
CA ARG A 273 6.48 12.30 9.08
C ARG A 273 5.75 12.80 10.33
N PRO A 274 6.03 12.21 11.51
CA PRO A 274 5.26 12.46 12.74
C PRO A 274 5.47 13.88 13.30
N PHE A 275 6.61 14.50 13.00
CA PHE A 275 6.92 15.87 13.40
C PHE A 275 6.31 16.90 12.42
N PRO A 276 5.73 18.01 12.88
CA PRO A 276 5.14 19.03 12.00
C PRO A 276 6.14 19.70 11.05
N LEU A 277 5.75 19.90 9.80
CA LEU A 277 6.53 20.63 8.78
C LEU A 277 6.77 22.10 9.20
N ARG A 278 8.04 22.47 9.41
CA ARG A 278 8.43 23.89 9.55
C ARG A 278 8.82 24.48 8.20
N GLY A 279 7.91 25.29 7.65
CA GLY A 279 8.14 26.08 6.45
C GLY A 279 6.95 26.11 5.50
N ARG A 280 7.12 26.81 4.38
CA ARG A 280 6.03 27.26 3.51
C ARG A 280 5.36 26.09 2.78
N TYR A 281 6.14 25.15 2.23
CA TYR A 281 5.60 23.94 1.60
C TYR A 281 6.64 22.82 1.41
N TYR A 282 6.14 21.60 1.22
CA TYR A 282 6.90 20.42 0.81
C TYR A 282 6.10 19.65 -0.26
N ALA A 283 6.66 19.42 -1.45
CA ALA A 283 5.92 18.91 -2.60
C ALA A 283 6.50 17.60 -3.16
N ASN A 284 5.72 16.52 -3.03
CA ASN A 284 6.10 15.16 -3.43
C ASN A 284 5.14 14.60 -4.49
N VAL A 285 5.65 13.71 -5.34
CA VAL A 285 4.83 12.73 -6.10
C VAL A 285 4.97 11.36 -5.44
N PHE A 286 3.83 10.66 -5.34
CA PHE A 286 3.73 9.31 -4.81
C PHE A 286 3.34 8.36 -5.96
N ILE A 287 4.12 7.30 -6.15
CA ILE A 287 4.03 6.36 -7.26
C ILE A 287 4.04 4.96 -6.67
N HIS A 288 3.05 4.12 -7.01
CA HIS A 288 2.83 2.83 -6.38
C HIS A 288 2.56 1.72 -7.40
N PHE A 289 3.12 0.54 -7.14
CA PHE A 289 3.05 -0.65 -7.98
C PHE A 289 2.71 -1.90 -7.17
N GLU A 290 2.18 -2.90 -7.85
CA GLU A 290 1.92 -4.25 -7.35
C GLU A 290 2.84 -5.25 -8.08
N PRO A 291 3.43 -6.24 -7.40
CA PRO A 291 4.28 -7.23 -8.05
C PRO A 291 3.47 -8.33 -8.76
N LEU A 292 3.74 -8.47 -10.05
CA LEU A 292 3.21 -9.52 -10.90
C LEU A 292 3.81 -10.88 -10.50
N GLY A 293 2.93 -11.83 -10.16
CA GLY A 293 3.35 -13.17 -9.75
C GLY A 293 3.76 -13.27 -8.28
N HIS A 294 3.04 -12.59 -7.37
CA HIS A 294 3.20 -12.62 -5.90
C HIS A 294 3.21 -14.03 -5.25
N GLY A 295 2.92 -15.09 -6.01
CA GLY A 295 3.02 -16.52 -5.61
C GLY A 295 3.87 -17.41 -6.53
N LEU A 296 4.75 -16.85 -7.39
CA LEU A 296 5.49 -17.58 -8.44
C LEU A 296 7.01 -17.24 -8.52
N LYS A 297 7.71 -17.20 -7.38
CA LYS A 297 9.18 -17.29 -7.20
C LYS A 297 9.44 -17.46 -5.69
N LYS A 298 10.27 -18.38 -5.18
CA LYS A 298 11.14 -19.41 -5.79
C LYS A 298 10.99 -20.74 -5.04
N GLU A 299 11.02 -21.86 -5.77
CA GLU A 299 11.58 -23.12 -5.22
C GLU A 299 13.11 -22.99 -5.12
N GLN A 300 13.75 -23.75 -4.22
CA GLN A 300 15.18 -23.74 -3.79
C GLN A 300 15.41 -23.03 -2.44
N THR A 301 16.06 -23.63 -1.43
CA THR A 301 16.54 -25.02 -1.27
C THR A 301 16.60 -25.39 0.22
N HIS A 302 15.84 -26.40 0.65
CA HIS A 302 16.19 -27.24 1.81
C HIS A 302 15.93 -28.71 1.47
N ALA A 303 16.62 -29.62 2.19
CA ALA A 303 16.75 -31.01 1.77
C ALA A 303 15.41 -31.77 1.71
N LYS A 304 15.29 -32.68 0.74
CA LYS A 304 14.24 -33.72 0.75
C LYS A 304 14.45 -34.65 1.95
N VAL A 305 13.84 -34.31 3.08
CA VAL A 305 13.31 -35.35 3.98
C VAL A 305 12.19 -36.01 3.19
N ASP A 306 12.29 -37.32 2.96
CA ASP A 306 11.27 -38.03 2.18
C ASP A 306 9.98 -38.13 3.01
N LEU A 307 9.02 -37.28 2.67
CA LEU A 307 7.73 -37.21 3.35
C LEU A 307 6.96 -38.53 3.27
N SER A 308 7.24 -39.40 2.28
CA SER A 308 6.63 -40.74 2.24
C SER A 308 7.04 -41.59 3.44
N ILE A 309 8.29 -41.48 3.91
CA ILE A 309 8.80 -42.22 5.08
C ILE A 309 8.15 -41.71 6.37
N LEU A 310 7.95 -40.40 6.50
CA LEU A 310 7.23 -39.82 7.65
C LEU A 310 5.74 -40.18 7.64
N TYR A 311 5.08 -40.16 6.48
CA TYR A 311 3.69 -40.61 6.35
C TYR A 311 3.55 -42.12 6.63
N GLN A 312 4.47 -42.95 6.13
CA GLN A 312 4.53 -44.38 6.40
C GLN A 312 4.67 -44.66 7.90
N GLN A 313 5.61 -44.00 8.58
CA GLN A 313 5.81 -44.14 10.04
C GLN A 313 4.61 -43.66 10.86
N ALA A 314 3.93 -42.59 10.42
CA ALA A 314 2.69 -42.13 11.05
C ALA A 314 1.53 -43.13 10.85
N TRP A 315 1.40 -43.66 9.63
CA TRP A 315 0.38 -44.63 9.23
C TRP A 315 0.54 -45.97 9.98
N GLU A 316 1.75 -46.52 10.04
CA GLU A 316 2.06 -47.76 10.80
C GLU A 316 1.74 -47.60 12.29
N LYS A 317 2.08 -46.42 12.86
CA LYS A 317 1.80 -46.05 14.26
C LYS A 317 0.32 -45.75 14.54
N GLN A 318 -0.49 -45.55 13.50
CA GLN A 318 -1.94 -45.44 13.57
C GLN A 318 -2.62 -46.81 13.40
N GLN A 319 -2.13 -47.66 12.49
CA GLN A 319 -2.56 -49.06 12.36
C GLN A 319 -2.31 -49.85 13.65
N SER A 320 -1.17 -49.64 14.32
CA SER A 320 -0.88 -50.27 15.63
C SER A 320 -1.84 -49.85 16.74
N LYS A 321 -2.62 -48.77 16.57
CA LYS A 321 -3.68 -48.36 17.50
C LYS A 321 -5.05 -48.93 17.14
N CYS A 322 -5.47 -48.90 15.87
CA CYS A 322 -6.73 -49.54 15.42
C CYS A 322 -6.69 -51.09 15.48
N SER A 323 -5.64 -51.71 16.05
CA SER A 323 -5.48 -53.18 16.11
C SER A 323 -5.89 -53.79 17.47
N GLN A 324 -6.43 -53.02 18.42
CA GLN A 324 -6.78 -53.51 19.76
C GLN A 324 -8.29 -53.56 20.06
N ASP A 325 -9.11 -52.80 19.32
CA ASP A 325 -10.57 -52.79 19.43
C ASP A 325 -11.21 -53.01 18.06
N ASN A 326 -12.23 -53.88 17.99
CA ASN A 326 -12.97 -54.17 16.76
C ASN A 326 -14.01 -53.06 16.47
N ASP A 327 -13.54 -51.90 16.03
CA ASP A 327 -14.40 -50.80 15.58
C ASP A 327 -14.05 -50.39 14.13
N ASP A 328 -15.01 -50.57 13.22
CA ASP A 328 -14.82 -50.33 11.78
C ASP A 328 -14.75 -48.83 11.42
N ASP A 329 -15.17 -47.93 12.33
CA ASP A 329 -15.20 -46.48 12.08
C ASP A 329 -13.83 -45.79 12.23
N CYS A 330 -12.77 -46.52 12.63
CA CYS A 330 -11.37 -46.04 12.75
C CYS A 330 -10.76 -45.49 11.43
N LYS A 331 -11.52 -45.47 10.33
CA LYS A 331 -11.10 -45.15 8.96
C LYS A 331 -11.56 -43.77 8.45
N LEU A 332 -12.58 -43.14 9.04
CA LEU A 332 -13.27 -41.99 8.41
C LEU A 332 -13.72 -40.86 9.36
N GLN A 333 -12.77 -40.22 10.08
CA GLN A 333 -12.89 -38.78 10.41
C GLN A 333 -11.63 -38.16 11.02
N ILE A 334 -11.26 -36.98 10.50
CA ILE A 334 -10.81 -35.85 11.31
C ILE A 334 -11.78 -34.72 10.95
N ASP A 335 -12.49 -34.16 11.91
CA ASP A 335 -13.51 -33.13 11.69
C ASP A 335 -13.44 -32.11 12.83
N LEU A 336 -13.40 -30.84 12.42
CA LEU A 336 -12.77 -29.73 13.14
C LEU A 336 -13.30 -28.36 12.60
N ASN A 337 -14.22 -27.68 13.32
CA ASN A 337 -14.62 -26.26 13.14
C ASN A 337 -15.35 -25.62 14.37
N MET A 338 -15.02 -24.38 14.80
CA MET A 338 -15.42 -23.67 16.06
C MET A 338 -14.72 -24.17 17.36
N GLU A 339 -14.21 -23.35 18.28
CA GLU A 339 -14.39 -21.89 18.48
C GLU A 339 -13.26 -21.01 17.89
N GLU A 340 -13.57 -19.74 17.62
CA GLU A 340 -12.99 -19.02 16.49
C GLU A 340 -11.66 -18.30 16.77
N VAL A 341 -10.54 -18.95 16.42
CA VAL A 341 -9.38 -18.24 15.83
C VAL A 341 -9.16 -18.79 14.42
N LYS A 342 -9.49 -17.99 13.40
CA LYS A 342 -9.23 -18.35 12.00
C LYS A 342 -7.74 -18.18 11.72
N ILE A 343 -7.15 -19.16 11.04
CA ILE A 343 -5.88 -18.97 10.34
C ILE A 343 -6.05 -17.72 9.44
N PRO A 344 -5.18 -16.69 9.55
CA PRO A 344 -5.32 -15.47 8.74
C PRO A 344 -5.41 -15.78 7.24
N PRO A 345 -6.23 -15.06 6.46
CA PRO A 345 -6.59 -15.46 5.09
C PRO A 345 -5.43 -15.47 4.09
N TYR A 346 -4.27 -14.93 4.46
CA TYR A 346 -3.02 -14.98 3.69
C TYR A 346 -2.15 -16.22 4.02
N ILE A 347 -2.40 -16.94 5.12
CA ILE A 347 -1.71 -18.19 5.45
C ILE A 347 -2.48 -19.36 4.84
N LEU A 348 -1.89 -20.01 3.83
CA LEU A 348 -2.49 -21.15 3.12
C LEU A 348 -2.74 -22.34 4.09
N PRO A 349 -4.00 -22.81 4.25
CA PRO A 349 -4.31 -23.95 5.12
C PRO A 349 -3.52 -25.21 4.73
N GLY A 350 -2.76 -25.77 5.67
CA GLY A 350 -1.92 -26.97 5.47
C GLY A 350 -0.45 -26.71 5.09
N SER A 351 -0.06 -25.46 4.84
CA SER A 351 1.35 -25.05 4.68
C SER A 351 2.19 -25.31 5.94
N GLU A 352 3.52 -25.32 5.82
CA GLU A 352 4.42 -25.36 6.99
C GLU A 352 4.24 -24.11 7.87
N GLU A 353 3.95 -22.98 7.25
CA GLU A 353 3.65 -21.70 7.89
C GLU A 353 2.35 -21.82 8.71
N GLY A 354 1.31 -22.46 8.16
CA GLY A 354 0.09 -22.81 8.89
C GLY A 354 0.35 -23.78 10.05
N LYS A 355 1.24 -24.77 9.89
CA LYS A 355 1.62 -25.70 10.97
C LYS A 355 2.39 -24.99 12.09
N ARG A 356 3.34 -24.11 11.75
CA ARG A 356 4.08 -23.27 12.71
C ARG A 356 3.15 -22.30 13.44
N TRP A 357 2.21 -21.69 12.72
CA TRP A 357 1.20 -20.81 13.31
C TRP A 357 0.32 -21.58 14.31
N LEU A 358 -0.12 -22.80 13.97
CA LEU A 358 -0.85 -23.67 14.91
C LEU A 358 0.00 -24.11 16.11
N GLN A 359 1.31 -24.36 15.93
CA GLN A 359 2.24 -24.67 17.04
C GLN A 359 2.43 -23.48 17.98
N ALA A 360 2.39 -22.24 17.47
CA ALA A 360 2.47 -21.02 18.27
C ALA A 360 1.15 -20.65 18.97
N HIS A 361 0.00 -21.13 18.48
CA HIS A 361 -1.33 -20.78 18.97
C HIS A 361 -2.09 -22.00 19.50
N SER A 362 -1.52 -22.67 20.51
CA SER A 362 -1.97 -23.95 21.11
C SER A 362 -3.36 -23.96 21.76
N HIS A 363 -4.17 -22.91 21.60
CA HIS A 363 -5.54 -22.79 22.09
C HIS A 363 -6.59 -22.77 20.98
N ALA A 364 -6.19 -22.63 19.71
CA ALA A 364 -7.11 -22.66 18.57
C ALA A 364 -7.79 -24.04 18.47
N THR A 365 -9.10 -24.09 18.71
CA THR A 365 -9.88 -25.33 18.78
C THR A 365 -10.93 -25.37 17.68
N LEU A 366 -11.31 -26.57 17.26
CA LEU A 366 -12.11 -26.81 16.09
C LEU A 366 -13.08 -27.97 16.40
N THR A 367 -14.40 -27.78 16.33
CA THR A 367 -15.47 -28.78 16.56
C THR A 367 -16.13 -29.32 15.27
N LYS A 368 -17.41 -29.08 14.93
CA LYS A 368 -18.11 -29.91 13.92
C LYS A 368 -19.25 -29.27 13.12
N ASN A 369 -19.54 -29.80 11.92
CA ASN A 369 -20.43 -29.18 10.92
C ASN A 369 -21.87 -29.72 10.92
N THR A 370 -22.88 -28.88 11.19
CA THR A 370 -24.32 -29.24 11.08
C THR A 370 -25.26 -28.14 10.53
N ASN A 371 -25.35 -28.09 9.19
CA ASN A 371 -26.57 -27.95 8.37
C ASN A 371 -27.61 -26.80 8.50
N GLU A 372 -27.74 -26.03 9.58
CA GLU A 372 -28.88 -25.06 9.67
C GLU A 372 -28.63 -23.67 9.05
N ARG A 373 -27.37 -23.24 8.85
CA ARG A 373 -27.05 -21.86 8.41
C ARG A 373 -27.18 -21.59 6.91
N ALA A 374 -27.49 -22.61 6.09
CA ALA A 374 -27.58 -22.51 4.62
C ALA A 374 -28.68 -21.57 4.09
N LYS A 375 -29.55 -21.03 4.96
CA LYS A 375 -30.74 -20.26 4.59
C LYS A 375 -30.60 -18.73 4.71
N LYS A 376 -29.39 -18.18 4.92
CA LYS A 376 -29.19 -16.73 5.17
C LYS A 376 -27.94 -16.07 4.55
N VAL A 377 -27.18 -16.76 3.69
CA VAL A 377 -25.92 -16.22 3.10
C VAL A 377 -26.00 -16.05 1.56
N THR A 378 -27.19 -16.19 0.96
CA THR A 378 -27.43 -16.05 -0.49
C THR A 378 -27.55 -14.61 -1.00
N ASP A 379 -27.44 -13.62 -0.11
CA ASP A 379 -28.00 -12.28 -0.33
C ASP A 379 -26.99 -11.21 -0.78
N LYS A 380 -25.67 -11.47 -0.78
CA LYS A 380 -24.69 -10.44 -1.16
C LYS A 380 -23.29 -10.87 -1.64
N LEU A 381 -23.23 -11.86 -2.55
CA LEU A 381 -22.25 -11.80 -3.63
C LEU A 381 -22.99 -11.44 -4.92
N ASP A 382 -22.47 -10.48 -5.69
CA ASP A 382 -23.15 -9.96 -6.89
C ASP A 382 -22.32 -10.24 -8.15
N ALA A 383 -22.86 -11.07 -9.04
CA ALA A 383 -22.27 -11.38 -10.33
C ALA A 383 -22.10 -10.13 -11.23
N ASN A 384 -22.94 -9.11 -11.06
CA ASN A 384 -22.80 -7.84 -11.80
C ASN A 384 -21.54 -7.08 -11.37
N PHE A 385 -21.18 -7.14 -10.08
CA PHE A 385 -19.95 -6.52 -9.58
C PHE A 385 -18.71 -7.25 -10.09
N ALA A 386 -18.65 -8.58 -9.93
CA ALA A 386 -17.54 -9.39 -10.43
C ALA A 386 -17.32 -9.20 -11.94
N ALA A 387 -18.40 -9.22 -12.73
CA ALA A 387 -18.33 -8.98 -14.18
C ALA A 387 -18.01 -7.52 -14.56
N SER A 388 -18.38 -6.52 -13.73
CA SER A 388 -17.92 -5.13 -13.91
C SER A 388 -16.43 -4.95 -13.59
N ALA A 389 -15.88 -5.78 -12.69
CA ALA A 389 -14.49 -5.71 -12.24
C ALA A 389 -13.52 -6.49 -13.13
N GLY A 390 -14.00 -7.51 -13.86
CA GLY A 390 -13.16 -8.43 -14.64
C GLY A 390 -12.77 -9.70 -13.87
N ASP A 391 -13.33 -9.90 -12.67
CA ASP A 391 -12.99 -11.03 -11.81
C ASP A 391 -13.74 -12.29 -12.26
N LEU A 392 -13.17 -12.96 -13.25
CA LEU A 392 -13.69 -14.19 -13.85
C LEU A 392 -13.77 -15.36 -12.85
N GLU A 393 -12.83 -15.47 -11.90
CA GLU A 393 -12.82 -16.59 -10.95
C GLU A 393 -13.82 -16.38 -9.81
N LEU A 394 -13.99 -15.16 -9.32
CA LEU A 394 -15.10 -14.82 -8.42
C LEU A 394 -16.46 -15.01 -9.13
N LEU A 395 -16.57 -14.58 -10.39
CA LEU A 395 -17.79 -14.76 -11.17
C LEU A 395 -18.15 -16.24 -11.37
N LYS A 396 -17.17 -17.09 -11.69
CA LYS A 396 -17.33 -18.57 -11.73
C LYS A 396 -17.76 -19.12 -10.38
N GLN A 397 -17.17 -18.68 -9.28
CA GLN A 397 -17.58 -19.10 -7.93
C GLN A 397 -19.02 -18.68 -7.60
N ILE A 398 -19.43 -17.47 -7.96
CA ILE A 398 -20.78 -16.96 -7.75
C ILE A 398 -21.81 -17.74 -8.58
N VAL A 399 -21.54 -18.01 -9.86
CA VAL A 399 -22.44 -18.80 -10.72
C VAL A 399 -22.47 -20.28 -10.30
N LYS A 400 -21.35 -20.83 -9.81
CA LYS A 400 -21.32 -22.18 -9.23
C LYS A 400 -22.12 -22.29 -7.92
N ALA A 401 -22.22 -21.22 -7.14
CA ALA A 401 -22.99 -21.16 -5.89
C ALA A 401 -24.49 -20.84 -6.11
N ASP A 402 -24.81 -19.94 -7.04
CA ASP A 402 -26.16 -19.69 -7.56
C ASP A 402 -26.14 -19.54 -9.09
N PRO A 403 -26.49 -20.58 -9.87
CA PRO A 403 -26.55 -20.51 -11.32
C PRO A 403 -27.51 -19.44 -11.86
N LYS A 404 -28.47 -18.96 -11.06
CA LYS A 404 -29.38 -17.88 -11.48
C LYS A 404 -28.70 -16.51 -11.51
N SER A 405 -27.56 -16.35 -10.84
CA SER A 405 -26.76 -15.11 -10.85
C SER A 405 -26.28 -14.73 -12.25
N LEU A 406 -26.01 -15.74 -13.12
CA LEU A 406 -25.65 -15.60 -14.54
C LEU A 406 -26.63 -14.74 -15.35
N HIS A 407 -27.92 -14.75 -14.97
CA HIS A 407 -29.00 -14.03 -15.64
C HIS A 407 -29.69 -13.00 -14.74
N ARG A 408 -29.24 -12.86 -13.48
CA ARG A 408 -29.77 -11.89 -12.52
C ARG A 408 -29.48 -10.49 -13.02
N VAL A 409 -30.43 -9.58 -12.84
CA VAL A 409 -30.26 -8.18 -13.24
C VAL A 409 -30.37 -7.21 -12.08
N ASP A 410 -29.66 -6.10 -12.17
CA ASP A 410 -29.70 -5.00 -11.21
C ASP A 410 -31.04 -4.21 -11.27
N LYS A 411 -31.16 -3.15 -10.45
CA LYS A 411 -32.33 -2.25 -10.44
C LYS A 411 -32.56 -1.54 -11.79
N ASN A 412 -31.51 -1.30 -12.56
CA ASN A 412 -31.54 -0.72 -13.91
C ASN A 412 -31.77 -1.78 -15.01
N GLY A 413 -31.79 -3.07 -14.69
CA GLY A 413 -31.96 -4.17 -15.63
C GLY A 413 -30.67 -4.59 -16.36
N TRP A 414 -29.51 -4.31 -15.80
CA TRP A 414 -28.19 -4.73 -16.31
C TRP A 414 -27.87 -6.14 -15.82
N SER A 415 -27.39 -7.01 -16.73
CA SER A 415 -26.90 -8.35 -16.41
C SER A 415 -25.36 -8.36 -16.33
N PRO A 416 -24.73 -9.45 -15.86
CA PRO A 416 -23.26 -9.54 -15.79
C PRO A 416 -22.60 -9.28 -17.16
N LEU A 417 -23.20 -9.77 -18.24
CA LEU A 417 -22.72 -9.55 -19.61
C LEU A 417 -22.82 -8.06 -20.01
N THR A 418 -23.85 -7.34 -19.57
CA THR A 418 -23.97 -5.89 -19.82
C THR A 418 -22.89 -5.09 -19.08
N GLU A 419 -22.58 -5.47 -17.83
CA GLU A 419 -21.52 -4.81 -17.06
C GLU A 419 -20.13 -5.11 -17.62
N ALA A 420 -19.84 -6.37 -17.98
CA ALA A 420 -18.61 -6.73 -18.68
C ALA A 420 -18.47 -5.99 -20.02
N ALA A 421 -19.55 -5.84 -20.79
CA ALA A 421 -19.57 -5.09 -22.05
C ALA A 421 -19.30 -3.58 -21.87
N ARG A 422 -19.82 -2.97 -20.80
CA ARG A 422 -19.48 -1.58 -20.42
C ARG A 422 -18.03 -1.46 -19.95
N SER A 423 -17.57 -2.40 -19.12
CA SER A 423 -16.25 -2.37 -18.52
C SER A 423 -15.12 -2.91 -19.43
N GLY A 424 -15.43 -3.50 -20.59
CA GLY A 424 -14.43 -3.87 -21.58
C GLY A 424 -13.73 -5.23 -21.35
N HIS A 425 -14.27 -6.06 -20.46
CA HIS A 425 -13.73 -7.38 -20.09
C HIS A 425 -14.20 -8.45 -21.08
N GLN A 426 -13.31 -8.82 -22.01
CA GLN A 426 -13.64 -9.71 -23.13
C GLN A 426 -13.67 -11.18 -22.71
N ASP A 427 -12.72 -11.59 -21.88
CA ASP A 427 -12.60 -12.88 -21.19
C ASP A 427 -13.84 -13.23 -20.37
N VAL A 428 -14.38 -12.25 -19.64
CA VAL A 428 -15.64 -12.39 -18.91
C VAL A 428 -16.81 -12.60 -19.86
N ILE A 429 -16.86 -11.92 -21.01
CA ILE A 429 -17.91 -12.16 -22.02
C ILE A 429 -17.72 -13.52 -22.70
N GLU A 430 -16.51 -13.92 -23.07
CA GLU A 430 -16.21 -15.22 -23.67
C GLU A 430 -16.75 -16.36 -22.81
N TRP A 431 -16.49 -16.34 -21.50
CA TRP A 431 -17.02 -17.33 -20.58
C TRP A 431 -18.53 -17.18 -20.34
N LEU A 432 -19.06 -15.96 -20.16
CA LEU A 432 -20.51 -15.75 -20.01
C LEU A 432 -21.31 -16.25 -21.22
N LEU A 433 -20.77 -16.16 -22.44
CA LEU A 433 -21.37 -16.71 -23.65
C LEU A 433 -21.31 -18.24 -23.68
N GLN A 434 -20.22 -18.86 -23.20
CA GLN A 434 -20.09 -20.31 -23.06
C GLN A 434 -21.14 -20.89 -22.09
N GLU A 435 -21.42 -20.20 -20.98
CA GLU A 435 -22.47 -20.55 -20.02
C GLU A 435 -23.90 -20.17 -20.51
N GLY A 436 -24.03 -19.55 -21.70
CA GLY A 436 -25.32 -19.27 -22.35
C GLY A 436 -25.97 -17.92 -22.02
N ALA A 437 -25.21 -16.92 -21.55
CA ALA A 437 -25.73 -15.57 -21.36
C ALA A 437 -26.14 -14.90 -22.69
N ASN A 438 -27.26 -14.17 -22.68
CA ASN A 438 -27.82 -13.57 -23.90
C ASN A 438 -27.10 -12.25 -24.27
N ILE A 439 -26.25 -12.30 -25.30
CA ILE A 439 -25.48 -11.16 -25.84
C ILE A 439 -26.33 -9.94 -26.23
N ASN A 440 -27.63 -10.13 -26.46
CA ASN A 440 -28.59 -9.12 -26.88
C ASN A 440 -29.59 -8.71 -25.77
N GLN A 441 -29.36 -9.10 -24.52
CA GLN A 441 -30.23 -8.76 -23.39
C GLN A 441 -30.26 -7.24 -23.11
N ARG A 442 -31.41 -6.60 -23.38
CA ARG A 442 -31.58 -5.15 -23.24
C ARG A 442 -31.87 -4.71 -21.81
N THR A 443 -31.24 -3.61 -21.38
CA THR A 443 -31.46 -3.02 -20.06
C THR A 443 -32.86 -2.41 -19.88
N HIS A 444 -33.21 -1.97 -18.67
CA HIS A 444 -34.51 -1.39 -18.32
C HIS A 444 -35.71 -2.23 -18.81
N LYS A 445 -35.67 -3.55 -18.57
CA LYS A 445 -36.70 -4.52 -18.93
C LYS A 445 -37.12 -4.45 -20.41
N GLY A 446 -36.14 -4.38 -21.32
CA GLY A 446 -36.40 -4.33 -22.77
C GLY A 446 -36.62 -2.94 -23.36
N ASN A 447 -36.60 -1.87 -22.54
CA ASN A 447 -36.71 -0.49 -23.03
C ASN A 447 -35.35 0.20 -23.22
N GLY A 448 -34.30 -0.28 -22.56
CA GLY A 448 -32.94 0.27 -22.62
C GLY A 448 -32.13 -0.18 -23.83
N GLY A 449 -30.83 0.10 -23.78
CA GLY A 449 -29.87 -0.32 -24.80
C GLY A 449 -29.52 -1.81 -24.69
N SER A 450 -29.05 -2.38 -25.79
CA SER A 450 -28.32 -3.65 -25.85
C SER A 450 -26.92 -3.54 -25.22
N PRO A 451 -26.27 -4.67 -24.85
CA PRO A 451 -24.90 -4.65 -24.33
C PRO A 451 -23.90 -4.03 -25.31
N LEU A 452 -24.01 -4.31 -26.62
CA LEU A 452 -23.18 -3.68 -27.65
C LEU A 452 -23.38 -2.16 -27.74
N TRP A 453 -24.62 -1.65 -27.59
CA TRP A 453 -24.85 -0.20 -27.57
C TRP A 453 -24.20 0.47 -26.35
N TRP A 454 -24.24 -0.19 -25.18
CA TRP A 454 -23.55 0.30 -23.99
C TRP A 454 -22.02 0.23 -24.10
N ALA A 455 -21.47 -0.85 -24.69
CA ALA A 455 -20.05 -0.97 -25.01
C ALA A 455 -19.58 0.16 -25.94
N LYS A 456 -20.27 0.38 -27.07
CA LYS A 456 -19.96 1.49 -27.99
C LYS A 456 -20.08 2.86 -27.31
N LYS A 457 -21.04 3.06 -26.41
CA LYS A 457 -21.24 4.33 -25.69
C LYS A 457 -20.16 4.61 -24.64
N PHE A 458 -19.68 3.60 -23.91
CA PHE A 458 -18.74 3.80 -22.79
C PHE A 458 -17.27 3.51 -23.14
N ARG A 459 -16.99 2.65 -24.12
CA ARG A 459 -15.62 2.35 -24.61
C ARG A 459 -15.32 2.91 -26.01
N GLY A 460 -16.32 3.41 -26.72
CA GLY A 460 -16.19 3.95 -28.07
C GLY A 460 -16.19 2.86 -29.16
N SER A 461 -16.69 3.20 -30.34
CA SER A 461 -16.91 2.25 -31.47
C SER A 461 -15.65 1.61 -32.08
N LYS A 462 -14.45 1.89 -31.54
CA LYS A 462 -13.16 1.31 -31.97
C LYS A 462 -12.52 0.38 -30.94
N HIS A 463 -13.14 0.18 -29.77
CA HIS A 463 -12.61 -0.70 -28.73
C HIS A 463 -12.66 -2.17 -29.14
N LYS A 464 -11.65 -2.98 -28.77
CA LYS A 464 -11.55 -4.41 -29.16
C LYS A 464 -12.84 -5.21 -28.91
N ILE A 465 -13.50 -4.94 -27.78
CA ILE A 465 -14.75 -5.62 -27.38
C ILE A 465 -15.91 -5.37 -28.35
N VAL A 466 -15.93 -4.22 -29.05
CA VAL A 466 -16.98 -3.88 -30.00
C VAL A 466 -16.89 -4.80 -31.22
N ALA A 467 -15.68 -4.97 -31.78
CA ALA A 467 -15.43 -5.89 -32.88
C ALA A 467 -15.72 -7.35 -32.48
N TYR A 468 -15.23 -7.79 -31.31
CA TYR A 468 -15.52 -9.11 -30.76
C TYR A 468 -17.03 -9.38 -30.63
N MET A 469 -17.78 -8.43 -30.04
CA MET A 469 -19.24 -8.58 -29.87
C MET A 469 -20.00 -8.55 -31.20
N GLU A 470 -19.56 -7.75 -32.18
CA GLU A 470 -20.15 -7.72 -33.53
C GLU A 470 -19.90 -9.03 -34.29
N GLU A 471 -18.70 -9.61 -34.18
CA GLU A 471 -18.35 -10.94 -34.69
C GLU A 471 -19.23 -12.05 -34.06
N HIS A 472 -19.51 -11.94 -32.75
CA HIS A 472 -20.37 -12.87 -32.01
C HIS A 472 -21.87 -12.54 -32.08
N GLY A 473 -22.31 -11.74 -33.07
CA GLY A 473 -23.73 -11.54 -33.40
C GLY A 473 -24.49 -10.58 -32.47
N ALA A 474 -23.81 -9.70 -31.74
CA ALA A 474 -24.46 -8.66 -30.96
C ALA A 474 -25.07 -7.57 -31.88
N LEU A 475 -26.27 -7.13 -31.55
CA LEU A 475 -27.04 -6.14 -32.30
C LEU A 475 -26.99 -4.79 -31.58
N GLU A 476 -26.64 -3.72 -32.30
CA GLU A 476 -26.65 -2.36 -31.76
C GLU A 476 -28.09 -1.82 -31.66
N ILE A 477 -28.77 -2.16 -30.58
CA ILE A 477 -30.13 -1.69 -30.26
C ILE A 477 -30.05 -0.53 -29.25
N PRO A 478 -30.44 0.71 -29.60
CA PRO A 478 -30.48 1.84 -28.68
C PRO A 478 -31.70 1.81 -27.74
N PRO A 479 -31.69 2.60 -26.64
CA PRO A 479 -32.87 2.81 -25.79
C PRO A 479 -34.08 3.36 -26.57
N LYS A 480 -35.29 3.01 -26.14
CA LYS A 480 -36.52 3.64 -26.65
C LYS A 480 -36.49 5.16 -26.37
N GLY A 481 -36.98 5.95 -27.32
CA GLY A 481 -36.88 7.40 -27.29
C GLY A 481 -35.55 7.97 -27.83
N HIS A 482 -34.51 7.15 -27.99
CA HIS A 482 -33.27 7.58 -28.64
C HIS A 482 -33.40 7.44 -30.16
N THR A 483 -34.01 8.44 -30.79
CA THR A 483 -34.07 8.56 -32.25
C THR A 483 -32.66 8.68 -32.82
N ARG A 484 -32.29 7.77 -33.72
CA ARG A 484 -31.15 7.99 -34.62
C ARG A 484 -31.51 9.15 -35.54
N ILE A 485 -30.97 10.34 -35.26
CA ILE A 485 -30.68 11.31 -36.31
C ILE A 485 -29.68 10.61 -37.24
N LYS A 486 -30.03 10.49 -38.51
CA LYS A 486 -29.32 9.73 -39.54
C LYS A 486 -29.69 10.29 -40.93
N PRO A 487 -28.79 10.24 -41.92
CA PRO A 487 -27.35 9.97 -41.81
C PRO A 487 -26.59 11.09 -41.09
#